data_AF-A0A2C9KFI9-F1
#
_entry.id   AF-A0A2C9KFI9-F1
#
_cell.length_a   1.000
_cell.length_b   1.000
_cell.length_c   1.000
_cell.angle_alpha   90.00
_cell.angle_beta   90.00
_cell.angle_gamma   90.00
#
_symmetry.space_group_name_H-M   'P 1'
#
loop_
_entity.id
_entity.type
_entity.pdbx_description
1 polymer ?
#
loop_
_entity_poly.entity_id
_entity_poly.type
_entity_poly.pdbx_seq_one_letter_code
_entity_poly.pdbx_strand_id
1 'polypeptide(L)'
;MAVDLDKRRRPTWQEIKTDMFACRGGLCYSQNAFMFALLTAIGLDVSMTRGTCVNPTNQHNNHLCLLIHGLFSPNDTFLADVAMGYAMPRVISLDFETESPEYTDSFQTYKFVKDGDTVVFKGKTKKSIRAGDIQTADVQMEGGEDADADDKLSSAREWKTRYHFTLSDLHKELETLDSDFDMIYTDVTKLVFHSSPRSMHWPGSRFFAIIELEFITENSTRTLVKTNISQNLPDDVKPSVEYFE
;
A
#
# COMPACT_ATOMS: atom_id res chain seq x y z
N MET A 1 -19.76 0.13 7.25
CA MET A 1 -20.18 -0.43 8.55
C MET A 1 -19.39 -1.71 8.79
N ALA A 2 -18.91 -1.96 10.01
CA ALA A 2 -18.23 -3.22 10.33
C ALA A 2 -19.24 -4.37 10.25
N VAL A 3 -18.88 -5.45 9.54
CA VAL A 3 -19.69 -6.68 9.46
C VAL A 3 -19.41 -7.52 10.70
N ASP A 4 -20.47 -8.07 11.32
CA ASP A 4 -20.37 -9.00 12.45
C ASP A 4 -19.40 -10.14 12.12
N LEU A 5 -18.62 -10.61 13.11
CA LEU A 5 -17.55 -11.59 12.89
C LEU A 5 -18.04 -12.88 12.23
N ASP A 6 -19.20 -13.37 12.65
CA ASP A 6 -19.86 -14.59 12.14
C ASP A 6 -20.43 -14.43 10.73
N LYS A 7 -20.56 -13.19 10.24
CA LYS A 7 -21.05 -12.87 8.90
C LYS A 7 -19.93 -12.48 7.93
N ARG A 8 -18.67 -12.44 8.40
CA ARG A 8 -17.53 -12.13 7.55
C ARG A 8 -17.31 -13.23 6.54
N ARG A 9 -17.11 -12.82 5.29
CA ARG A 9 -16.76 -13.68 4.17
C ARG A 9 -15.98 -12.88 3.15
N ARG A 10 -15.32 -13.59 2.26
CA ARG A 10 -14.81 -13.01 1.02
C ARG A 10 -15.95 -12.34 0.22
N PRO A 11 -15.71 -11.15 -0.36
CA PRO A 11 -16.65 -10.54 -1.27
C PRO A 11 -16.74 -11.36 -2.56
N THR A 12 -17.95 -11.49 -3.09
CA THR A 12 -18.19 -12.11 -4.40
C THR A 12 -17.65 -11.21 -5.51
N TRP A 13 -17.39 -11.78 -6.69
CA TRP A 13 -16.97 -10.99 -7.86
C TRP A 13 -17.94 -9.84 -8.18
N GLN A 14 -19.25 -10.08 -8.07
CA GLN A 14 -20.26 -9.06 -8.32
C GLN A 14 -20.17 -7.90 -7.31
N GLU A 15 -19.89 -8.20 -6.04
CA GLU A 15 -19.68 -7.17 -5.01
C GLU A 15 -18.41 -6.37 -5.27
N ILE A 16 -17.28 -7.05 -5.54
CA ILE A 16 -16.02 -6.39 -5.91
C ILE A 16 -16.25 -5.43 -7.08
N LYS A 17 -16.86 -5.91 -8.17
CA LYS A 17 -17.16 -5.09 -9.34
C LYS A 17 -18.03 -3.88 -8.98
N THR A 18 -19.09 -4.10 -8.22
CA THR A 18 -20.03 -3.03 -7.81
C THR A 18 -19.31 -1.97 -6.97
N ASP A 19 -18.50 -2.40 -6.01
CA ASP A 19 -17.79 -1.49 -5.10
C ASP A 19 -16.67 -0.72 -5.81
N MET A 20 -15.95 -1.35 -6.74
CA MET A 20 -14.91 -0.68 -7.54
C MET A 20 -15.49 0.40 -8.47
N PHE A 21 -16.60 0.12 -9.15
CA PHE A 21 -17.28 1.13 -9.97
C PHE A 21 -17.94 2.24 -9.13
N ALA A 22 -18.26 1.96 -7.88
CA ALA A 22 -18.78 2.94 -6.93
C ALA A 22 -17.67 3.64 -6.11
N CYS A 23 -16.39 3.46 -6.48
CA CYS A 23 -15.23 4.05 -5.80
C CYS A 23 -15.12 3.73 -4.29
N ARG A 24 -15.68 2.62 -3.82
CA ARG A 24 -15.70 2.26 -2.38
C ARG A 24 -14.40 1.64 -1.86
N GLY A 25 -13.46 1.31 -2.76
CA GLY A 25 -12.20 0.68 -2.40
C GLY A 25 -12.35 -0.75 -1.89
N GLY A 26 -11.29 -1.29 -1.27
CA GLY A 26 -11.22 -2.66 -0.79
C GLY A 26 -9.83 -3.02 -0.28
N LEU A 27 -9.60 -4.28 0.10
CA LEU A 27 -8.26 -4.78 0.40
C LEU A 27 -7.56 -5.26 -0.87
N CYS A 28 -6.29 -5.63 -0.74
CA CYS A 28 -5.41 -6.04 -1.83
C CYS A 28 -6.02 -7.06 -2.79
N TYR A 29 -6.61 -8.13 -2.26
CA TYR A 29 -7.24 -9.16 -3.09
C TYR A 29 -8.43 -8.64 -3.89
N SER A 30 -9.27 -7.75 -3.34
CA SER A 30 -10.41 -7.20 -4.09
C SER A 30 -9.97 -6.23 -5.17
N GLN A 31 -9.10 -5.29 -4.83
CA GLN A 31 -8.63 -4.26 -5.75
C GLN A 31 -7.77 -4.86 -6.89
N ASN A 32 -6.81 -5.74 -6.56
CA ASN A 32 -5.97 -6.37 -7.58
C ASN A 32 -6.72 -7.44 -8.37
N ALA A 33 -7.73 -8.14 -7.83
CA ALA A 33 -8.59 -9.01 -8.64
C ALA A 33 -9.43 -8.22 -9.65
N PHE A 34 -9.98 -7.06 -9.26
CA PHE A 34 -10.66 -6.18 -10.19
C PHE A 34 -9.72 -5.67 -11.29
N MET A 35 -8.52 -5.21 -10.91
CA MET A 35 -7.53 -4.73 -11.86
C MET A 35 -7.05 -5.86 -12.80
N PHE A 36 -6.87 -7.07 -12.31
CA PHE A 36 -6.58 -8.25 -13.12
C PHE A 36 -7.65 -8.46 -14.21
N ALA A 37 -8.92 -8.48 -13.82
CA ALA A 37 -10.03 -8.65 -14.77
C ALA A 37 -10.09 -7.50 -15.79
N LEU A 38 -9.86 -6.25 -15.34
CA LEU A 38 -9.85 -5.08 -16.22
C LEU A 38 -8.71 -5.15 -17.25
N LEU A 39 -7.48 -5.41 -16.81
CA LEU A 39 -6.31 -5.48 -17.69
C LEU A 39 -6.42 -6.65 -18.69
N THR A 40 -6.95 -7.79 -18.23
CA THR A 40 -7.21 -8.94 -19.11
C THR A 40 -8.30 -8.61 -20.14
N ALA A 41 -9.37 -7.92 -19.73
CA ALA A 41 -10.47 -7.55 -20.62
C ALA A 41 -10.05 -6.58 -21.73
N ILE A 42 -9.04 -5.75 -21.50
CA ILE A 42 -8.45 -4.88 -22.55
C ILE A 42 -7.38 -5.59 -23.40
N GLY A 43 -7.19 -6.91 -23.22
CA GLY A 43 -6.34 -7.75 -24.06
C GLY A 43 -4.88 -7.86 -23.62
N LEU A 44 -4.54 -7.44 -22.40
CA LEU A 44 -3.18 -7.64 -21.86
C LEU A 44 -3.00 -9.06 -21.34
N ASP A 45 -1.79 -9.59 -21.48
CA ASP A 45 -1.40 -10.84 -20.83
C ASP A 45 -0.98 -10.57 -19.40
N VAL A 46 -1.83 -10.95 -18.45
CA VAL A 46 -1.62 -10.69 -17.02
C VAL A 46 -1.63 -12.00 -16.24
N SER A 47 -0.75 -12.14 -15.27
CA SER A 47 -0.81 -13.18 -14.24
C SER A 47 -0.97 -12.54 -12.86
N MET A 48 -1.58 -13.27 -11.94
CA MET A 48 -1.54 -12.98 -10.52
C MET A 48 -0.39 -13.73 -9.86
N THR A 49 0.15 -13.19 -8.77
CA THR A 49 1.14 -13.87 -7.92
C THR A 49 0.88 -13.55 -6.45
N ARG A 50 1.20 -14.51 -5.56
CA ARG A 50 1.07 -14.30 -4.12
C ARG A 50 2.19 -13.40 -3.61
N GLY A 51 1.80 -12.39 -2.85
CA GLY A 51 2.70 -11.52 -2.11
C GLY A 51 2.59 -11.76 -0.61
N THR A 52 3.70 -11.55 0.10
CA THR A 52 3.74 -11.55 1.56
C THR A 52 4.21 -10.19 2.06
N CYS A 53 3.28 -9.38 2.56
CA CYS A 53 3.59 -8.20 3.34
C CYS A 53 4.22 -8.59 4.68
N VAL A 54 5.29 -7.90 5.03
CA VAL A 54 5.93 -8.03 6.34
C VAL A 54 4.96 -7.50 7.38
N ASN A 55 4.50 -8.38 8.26
CA ASN A 55 3.59 -8.03 9.34
C ASN A 55 4.00 -8.76 10.64
N PRO A 56 3.55 -8.28 11.81
CA PRO A 56 3.88 -8.89 13.10
C PRO A 56 3.34 -10.32 13.28
N THR A 57 2.32 -10.69 12.51
CA THR A 57 1.66 -12.01 12.59
C THR A 57 2.34 -13.06 11.72
N ASN A 58 3.42 -12.69 11.01
CA ASN A 58 4.16 -13.50 10.05
C ASN A 58 3.24 -14.27 9.08
N GLN A 59 2.14 -13.63 8.68
CA GLN A 59 1.17 -14.28 7.80
C GLN A 59 1.66 -14.26 6.36
N HIS A 60 1.86 -15.44 5.77
CA HIS A 60 2.24 -15.59 4.37
C HIS A 60 1.04 -15.35 3.44
N ASN A 61 1.32 -15.02 2.18
CA ASN A 61 0.35 -14.89 1.09
C ASN A 61 -0.81 -13.95 1.42
N ASN A 62 -0.47 -12.83 2.08
CA ASN A 62 -1.45 -11.86 2.56
C ASN A 62 -1.68 -10.70 1.58
N HIS A 63 -1.06 -10.76 0.40
CA HIS A 63 -1.11 -9.76 -0.64
C HIS A 63 -1.24 -10.42 -2.00
N LEU A 64 -1.88 -9.72 -2.93
CA LEU A 64 -2.04 -10.16 -4.33
C LEU A 64 -1.31 -9.16 -5.20
N CYS A 65 -0.42 -9.60 -6.08
CA CYS A 65 0.26 -8.74 -7.05
C CYS A 65 -0.13 -9.13 -8.48
N LEU A 66 0.01 -8.21 -9.43
CA LEU A 66 -0.21 -8.47 -10.85
C LEU A 66 1.08 -8.33 -11.65
N LEU A 67 1.32 -9.28 -12.54
CA LEU A 67 2.43 -9.28 -13.48
C LEU A 67 1.88 -9.19 -14.90
N ILE A 68 2.27 -8.13 -15.61
CA ILE A 68 1.95 -7.91 -17.03
C ILE A 68 3.11 -8.43 -17.86
N HIS A 69 2.82 -9.30 -18.82
CA HIS A 69 3.81 -9.93 -19.68
C HIS A 69 3.74 -9.34 -21.08
N GLY A 70 4.88 -9.29 -21.77
CA GLY A 70 4.88 -8.99 -23.19
C GLY A 70 4.52 -7.54 -23.55
N LEU A 71 4.62 -6.59 -22.61
CA LEU A 71 4.05 -5.25 -22.79
C LEU A 71 4.76 -4.43 -23.88
N PHE A 72 6.10 -4.48 -23.94
CA PHE A 72 6.89 -3.83 -25.00
C PHE A 72 7.63 -4.86 -25.85
N SER A 73 8.18 -5.89 -25.22
CA SER A 73 8.82 -7.03 -25.87
C SER A 73 8.26 -8.35 -25.32
N PRO A 74 8.28 -9.47 -26.08
CA PRO A 74 7.69 -10.75 -25.65
C PRO A 74 8.20 -11.31 -24.31
N ASN A 75 9.41 -10.93 -23.90
CA ASN A 75 10.05 -11.44 -22.69
C ASN A 75 9.95 -10.48 -21.50
N ASP A 76 9.36 -9.28 -21.67
CA ASP A 76 9.32 -8.31 -20.60
C ASP A 76 8.24 -8.69 -19.59
N THR A 77 8.57 -8.53 -18.30
CA THR A 77 7.62 -8.66 -17.20
C THR A 77 7.56 -7.36 -16.42
N PHE A 78 6.36 -6.89 -16.14
CA PHE A 78 6.12 -5.69 -15.37
C PHE A 78 5.22 -5.96 -14.17
N LEU A 79 5.51 -5.31 -13.05
CA LEU A 79 4.63 -5.30 -11.88
C LEU A 79 3.59 -4.18 -12.00
N ALA A 80 2.33 -4.55 -11.80
CA ALA A 80 1.23 -3.61 -11.53
C ALA A 80 0.62 -3.98 -10.18
N ASP A 81 0.67 -3.06 -9.22
CA ASP A 81 0.03 -3.26 -7.92
C ASP A 81 -0.65 -1.96 -7.50
N VAL A 82 -1.97 -2.03 -7.40
CA VAL A 82 -2.83 -0.87 -7.12
C VAL A 82 -3.36 -0.89 -5.69
N ALA A 83 -2.92 -1.83 -4.84
CA ALA A 83 -3.63 -2.12 -3.61
C ALA A 83 -2.75 -2.42 -2.38
N MET A 84 -1.43 -2.18 -2.48
CA MET A 84 -0.48 -2.26 -1.37
C MET A 84 -0.70 -1.19 -0.29
N GLY A 85 -1.51 -0.15 -0.56
CA GLY A 85 -1.73 0.98 0.36
C GLY A 85 -0.63 2.06 0.29
N TYR A 86 0.37 1.85 -0.54
CA TYR A 86 1.42 2.80 -0.87
C TYR A 86 1.22 3.32 -2.31
N ALA A 87 1.50 4.59 -2.57
CA ALA A 87 1.39 5.16 -3.91
C ALA A 87 2.44 4.56 -4.85
N MET A 88 1.98 3.76 -5.81
CA MET A 88 2.78 3.27 -6.92
C MET A 88 2.04 3.58 -8.23
N PRO A 89 2.05 4.84 -8.69
CA PRO A 89 1.23 5.31 -9.82
C PRO A 89 1.75 4.85 -11.18
N ARG A 90 2.64 3.85 -11.21
CA ARG A 90 3.40 3.43 -12.38
C ARG A 90 3.51 1.91 -12.41
N VAL A 91 3.52 1.38 -13.61
CA VAL A 91 3.87 -0.02 -13.88
C VAL A 91 5.40 -0.12 -13.83
N ILE A 92 5.93 -1.11 -13.10
CA ILE A 92 7.37 -1.22 -12.81
C ILE A 92 7.98 -2.33 -13.66
N SER A 93 8.99 -2.01 -14.48
CA SER A 93 9.75 -3.05 -15.17
C SER A 93 10.46 -3.95 -14.16
N LEU A 94 10.28 -5.25 -14.30
CA LEU A 94 11.06 -6.25 -13.57
C LEU A 94 12.27 -6.72 -14.39
N ASP A 95 12.60 -6.06 -15.50
CA ASP A 95 13.81 -6.32 -16.28
C ASP A 95 15.02 -5.58 -15.69
N PHE A 96 15.50 -6.08 -14.55
CA PHE A 96 16.74 -5.68 -13.91
C PHE A 96 17.41 -6.91 -13.29
N GLU A 97 18.74 -6.89 -13.16
CA GLU A 97 19.51 -8.03 -12.65
C GLU A 97 19.39 -8.17 -11.12
N THR A 98 19.72 -7.11 -10.38
CA THR A 98 19.76 -7.13 -8.91
C THR A 98 18.80 -6.14 -8.28
N GLU A 99 18.82 -4.88 -8.71
CA GLU A 99 17.96 -3.84 -8.16
C GLU A 99 17.34 -2.98 -9.26
N SER A 100 16.11 -2.52 -9.05
CA SER A 100 15.50 -1.50 -9.90
C SER A 100 16.12 -0.11 -9.61
N PRO A 101 15.89 0.88 -10.48
CA PRO A 101 16.03 2.28 -10.10
C PRO A 101 15.27 2.61 -8.80
N GLU A 102 15.70 3.67 -8.10
CA GLU A 102 14.93 4.26 -7.01
C GLU A 102 13.79 5.11 -7.58
N TYR A 103 12.60 4.92 -7.04
CA TYR A 103 11.41 5.70 -7.37
C TYR A 103 11.00 6.52 -6.16
N THR A 104 10.57 7.76 -6.38
CA THR A 104 10.00 8.61 -5.32
C THR A 104 8.63 9.09 -5.76
N ASP A 105 7.61 8.69 -5.01
CA ASP A 105 6.24 9.09 -5.21
C ASP A 105 5.65 9.45 -3.84
N SER A 106 5.03 10.63 -3.73
CA SER A 106 4.50 11.13 -2.44
C SER A 106 5.59 11.19 -1.34
N PHE A 107 5.32 10.70 -0.12
CA PHE A 107 6.17 10.73 1.06
C PHE A 107 7.19 9.58 1.12
N GLN A 108 7.20 8.71 0.10
CA GLN A 108 8.01 7.50 0.09
C GLN A 108 8.99 7.47 -1.08
N THR A 109 10.11 6.80 -0.82
CA THR A 109 11.05 6.37 -1.86
C THR A 109 11.15 4.85 -1.78
N TYR A 110 11.04 4.18 -2.91
CA TYR A 110 11.00 2.72 -3.00
C TYR A 110 11.87 2.19 -4.13
N LYS A 111 12.24 0.91 -4.03
CA LYS A 111 12.93 0.14 -5.07
C LYS A 111 12.58 -1.34 -4.93
N PHE A 112 12.91 -2.11 -5.95
CA PHE A 112 12.76 -3.55 -5.96
C PHE A 112 14.13 -4.22 -5.99
N VAL A 113 14.27 -5.33 -5.28
CA VAL A 113 15.49 -6.13 -5.22
C VAL A 113 15.14 -7.55 -5.61
N LYS A 114 15.92 -8.16 -6.49
CA LYS A 114 15.81 -9.58 -6.84
C LYS A 114 16.80 -10.41 -6.03
N ASP A 115 16.30 -11.53 -5.53
CA ASP A 115 17.10 -12.61 -4.96
C ASP A 115 16.61 -13.92 -5.58
N GLY A 116 17.31 -14.34 -6.65
CA GLY A 116 16.86 -15.43 -7.51
C GLY A 116 15.47 -15.15 -8.09
N ASP A 117 14.53 -16.02 -7.78
CA ASP A 117 13.13 -15.94 -8.25
C ASP A 117 12.23 -15.05 -7.37
N THR A 118 12.77 -14.51 -6.27
CA THR A 118 12.03 -13.65 -5.35
C THR A 118 12.28 -12.18 -5.65
N VAL A 119 11.22 -11.40 -5.73
CA VAL A 119 11.26 -9.94 -5.83
C VAL A 119 10.82 -9.33 -4.50
N VAL A 120 11.63 -8.42 -3.97
CA VAL A 120 11.42 -7.76 -2.68
C VAL A 120 11.18 -6.28 -2.90
N PHE A 121 10.02 -5.78 -2.46
CA PHE A 121 9.74 -4.35 -2.38
C PHE A 121 10.40 -3.77 -1.13
N LYS A 122 11.30 -2.80 -1.32
CA LYS A 122 11.93 -2.02 -0.24
C LYS A 122 11.47 -0.58 -0.31
N GLY A 123 11.07 -0.01 0.83
CA GLY A 123 10.60 1.37 0.91
C GLY A 123 11.07 2.09 2.16
N LYS A 124 11.52 3.34 2.00
CA LYS A 124 11.79 4.31 3.06
C LYS A 124 10.75 5.43 3.00
N THR A 125 10.35 5.93 4.17
CA THR A 125 9.29 6.94 4.31
C THR A 125 9.81 8.08 5.17
N LYS A 126 9.47 9.33 4.82
CA LYS A 126 9.76 10.46 5.71
C LYS A 126 9.10 10.24 7.08
N LYS A 127 9.75 10.72 8.15
CA LYS A 127 9.22 10.63 9.51
C LYS A 127 7.88 11.37 9.57
N SER A 128 6.84 10.71 10.08
CA SER A 128 5.56 11.37 10.34
C SER A 128 5.68 12.27 11.57
N ILE A 129 5.03 13.44 11.52
CA ILE A 129 4.97 14.40 12.63
C ILE A 129 3.53 14.49 13.16
N ARG A 130 3.34 14.81 14.44
CA ARG A 130 2.01 15.14 14.97
C ARG A 130 1.73 16.62 14.71
N ALA A 131 0.47 16.97 14.48
CA ALA A 131 0.07 18.35 14.17
C ALA A 131 0.52 19.38 15.25
N GLY A 132 0.59 18.96 16.52
CA GLY A 132 1.10 19.81 17.62
C GLY A 132 2.61 20.05 17.62
N ASP A 133 3.38 19.25 16.89
CA ASP A 133 4.85 19.32 16.86
C ASP A 133 5.37 20.21 15.71
N ILE A 134 4.45 20.72 14.86
CA ILE A 134 4.79 21.51 13.67
C ILE A 134 5.52 22.82 14.05
N GLN A 135 5.25 23.38 15.22
CA GLN A 135 5.89 24.64 15.66
C GLN A 135 7.40 24.53 15.96
N THR A 136 7.95 23.32 16.09
CA THR A 136 9.39 23.12 16.38
C THR A 136 10.23 22.72 15.17
N ALA A 137 9.62 22.38 14.02
CA ALA A 137 10.37 21.87 12.86
C ALA A 137 10.86 22.98 11.92
N ASP A 138 10.27 24.17 11.95
CA ASP A 138 10.64 25.30 11.08
C ASP A 138 11.70 26.24 11.69
N VAL A 139 12.20 25.95 12.89
CA VAL A 139 13.25 26.71 13.57
C VAL A 139 14.39 25.79 13.99
N GLN A 140 15.11 25.20 13.04
CA GLN A 140 16.49 24.72 13.23
C GLN A 140 17.15 24.44 11.89
N MET A 141 17.41 25.52 11.15
CA MET A 141 18.44 25.57 10.10
C MET A 141 19.41 26.68 10.49
N GLU A 142 20.13 26.51 11.59
CA GLU A 142 21.37 27.26 11.85
C GLU A 142 22.21 26.52 12.90
N GLY A 143 23.37 26.03 12.44
CA GLY A 143 24.57 25.62 13.18
C GLY A 143 24.44 25.01 14.58
N GLY A 144 24.69 23.69 14.67
CA GLY A 144 25.00 23.04 15.94
C GLY A 144 25.54 21.63 15.72
N GLU A 145 26.86 21.46 15.88
CA GLU A 145 27.50 20.15 16.00
C GLU A 145 27.13 19.53 17.35
N ASP A 146 26.08 18.70 17.40
CA ASP A 146 25.82 17.83 18.55
C ASP A 146 25.66 16.38 18.08
N ALA A 147 26.68 15.58 18.39
CA ALA A 147 26.90 14.22 17.90
C ALA A 147 26.02 13.12 18.56
N ASP A 148 24.97 13.49 19.29
CA ASP A 148 24.10 12.53 20.02
C ASP A 148 22.61 12.59 19.64
N ALA A 149 22.23 13.38 18.63
CA ALA A 149 20.87 13.41 18.06
C ALA A 149 20.67 12.42 16.89
N ASP A 150 21.73 11.75 16.44
CA ASP A 150 21.76 10.99 15.18
C ASP A 150 21.02 9.64 15.26
N ASP A 151 20.92 9.05 16.45
CA ASP A 151 20.39 7.69 16.62
C ASP A 151 18.85 7.61 16.49
N LYS A 152 18.13 8.71 16.79
CA LYS A 152 16.66 8.78 16.62
C LYS A 152 16.20 9.36 15.28
N LEU A 153 17.13 9.89 14.47
CA LEU A 153 16.88 10.39 13.13
C LEU A 153 17.12 9.32 12.04
N SER A 154 17.89 8.26 12.37
CA SER A 154 18.37 7.24 11.43
C SER A 154 17.25 6.34 10.84
N SER A 155 16.22 5.99 11.61
CA SER A 155 15.20 5.02 11.17
C SER A 155 14.31 5.49 10.00
N ALA A 156 14.29 6.79 9.71
CA ALA A 156 13.57 7.37 8.56
C ALA A 156 14.36 7.25 7.23
N ARG A 157 15.63 6.82 7.29
CA ARG A 157 16.51 6.66 6.12
C ARG A 157 16.80 5.21 5.75
N GLU A 158 16.40 4.25 6.59
CA GLU A 158 16.67 2.84 6.35
C GLU A 158 15.68 2.21 5.36
N TRP A 159 16.21 1.39 4.45
CA TRP A 159 15.42 0.58 3.53
C TRP A 159 14.71 -0.55 4.28
N LYS A 160 13.38 -0.49 4.35
CA LYS A 160 12.57 -1.53 4.97
C LYS A 160 11.88 -2.37 3.93
N THR A 161 11.95 -3.69 4.06
CA THR A 161 11.12 -4.61 3.29
C THR A 161 9.65 -4.34 3.63
N ARG A 162 8.80 -4.12 2.61
CA ARG A 162 7.35 -4.04 2.82
C ARG A 162 6.67 -5.32 2.42
N TYR A 163 7.06 -5.91 1.29
CA TYR A 163 6.58 -7.21 0.86
C TYR A 163 7.56 -7.89 -0.09
N HIS A 164 7.31 -9.17 -0.37
CA HIS A 164 7.98 -9.92 -1.41
C HIS A 164 7.00 -10.85 -2.13
N PHE A 165 7.36 -11.29 -3.33
CA PHE A 165 6.62 -12.26 -4.15
C PHE A 165 7.59 -13.06 -5.02
N THR A 166 7.10 -14.14 -5.63
CA THR A 166 7.90 -15.07 -6.42
C THR A 166 7.48 -15.02 -7.89
N LEU A 167 8.42 -14.82 -8.82
CA LEU A 167 8.12 -14.63 -10.24
C LEU A 167 7.55 -15.88 -10.91
N SER A 168 7.92 -17.07 -10.44
CA SER A 168 7.36 -18.32 -10.97
C SER A 168 6.00 -18.72 -10.38
N ASP A 169 5.53 -18.08 -9.30
CA ASP A 169 4.21 -18.33 -8.71
C ASP A 169 3.12 -17.58 -9.49
N LEU A 170 2.74 -18.13 -10.64
CA LEU A 170 1.85 -17.49 -11.61
C LEU A 170 0.47 -18.14 -11.65
N HIS A 171 -0.55 -17.30 -11.52
CA HIS A 171 -1.96 -17.70 -11.52
C HIS A 171 -2.73 -16.96 -12.62
N LYS A 172 -3.50 -17.71 -13.42
CA LYS A 172 -4.41 -17.15 -14.44
C LYS A 172 -5.87 -17.16 -13.99
N GLU A 173 -6.20 -17.99 -13.01
CA GLU A 173 -7.56 -18.14 -12.48
C GLU A 173 -7.58 -17.71 -11.01
N LEU A 174 -8.50 -16.82 -10.64
CA LEU A 174 -8.59 -16.26 -9.29
C LEU A 174 -8.94 -17.35 -8.25
N GLU A 175 -9.69 -18.35 -8.67
CA GLU A 175 -10.15 -19.51 -7.90
C GLU A 175 -8.99 -20.26 -7.23
N THR A 176 -7.81 -20.24 -7.87
CA THR A 176 -6.60 -20.87 -7.33
C THR A 176 -6.03 -20.16 -6.11
N LEU A 177 -6.54 -18.97 -5.79
CA LEU A 177 -6.14 -18.10 -4.68
C LEU A 177 -7.24 -17.97 -3.60
N ASP A 178 -8.33 -18.73 -3.73
CA ASP A 178 -9.52 -18.63 -2.89
C ASP A 178 -9.22 -18.79 -1.41
N SER A 179 -8.36 -19.75 -1.05
CA SER A 179 -7.98 -19.98 0.35
C SER A 179 -7.26 -18.79 0.98
N ASP A 180 -6.37 -18.15 0.22
CA ASP A 180 -5.63 -16.97 0.70
C ASP A 180 -6.59 -15.79 0.80
N PHE A 181 -7.46 -15.61 -0.20
CA PHE A 181 -8.46 -14.55 -0.24
C PHE A 181 -9.48 -14.70 0.91
N ASP A 182 -10.03 -15.88 1.15
CA ASP A 182 -10.95 -16.14 2.27
C ASP A 182 -10.29 -15.75 3.59
N MET A 183 -9.05 -16.19 3.81
CA MET A 183 -8.29 -15.87 5.01
C MET A 183 -8.18 -14.35 5.26
N ILE A 184 -7.97 -13.53 4.22
CA ILE A 184 -7.90 -12.06 4.36
C ILE A 184 -9.18 -11.47 4.98
N TYR A 185 -10.33 -12.10 4.75
CA TYR A 185 -11.62 -11.56 5.17
C TYR A 185 -12.19 -12.25 6.41
N THR A 186 -11.80 -13.50 6.67
CA THR A 186 -12.40 -14.31 7.74
C THR A 186 -11.49 -14.52 8.95
N ASP A 187 -10.16 -14.57 8.80
CA ASP A 187 -9.26 -14.88 9.91
C ASP A 187 -8.83 -13.62 10.68
N VAL A 188 -9.62 -13.32 11.72
CA VAL A 188 -9.42 -12.15 12.60
C VAL A 188 -8.10 -12.14 13.37
N THR A 189 -7.39 -13.27 13.42
CA THR A 189 -6.12 -13.38 14.16
C THR A 189 -4.91 -12.95 13.33
N LYS A 190 -5.07 -12.83 12.00
CA LYS A 190 -3.94 -12.70 11.08
C LYS A 190 -3.68 -11.29 10.61
N LEU A 191 -4.72 -10.47 10.48
CA LEU A 191 -4.58 -9.13 9.91
C LEU A 191 -5.12 -8.06 10.84
N VAL A 192 -4.35 -6.97 10.96
CA VAL A 192 -4.73 -5.79 11.74
C VAL A 192 -6.00 -5.12 11.20
N PHE A 193 -6.35 -5.35 9.93
CA PHE A 193 -7.55 -4.80 9.29
C PHE A 193 -8.85 -5.27 9.95
N HIS A 194 -8.81 -6.34 10.74
CA HIS A 194 -9.98 -6.86 11.44
C HIS A 194 -10.31 -6.15 12.76
N SER A 195 -9.31 -5.50 13.37
CA SER A 195 -9.40 -4.85 14.68
C SER A 195 -9.16 -3.34 14.64
N SER A 196 -8.71 -2.82 13.50
CA SER A 196 -8.23 -1.44 13.34
C SER A 196 -8.82 -0.87 12.05
N PRO A 197 -9.85 0.01 12.12
CA PRO A 197 -10.48 0.56 10.93
C PRO A 197 -9.47 1.40 10.16
N ARG A 198 -9.36 1.12 8.86
CA ARG A 198 -8.36 1.73 7.99
C ARG A 198 -9.00 2.10 6.65
N SER A 199 -8.73 3.32 6.20
CA SER A 199 -9.02 3.78 4.86
C SER A 199 -7.82 4.57 4.37
N MET A 200 -7.42 4.36 3.12
CA MET A 200 -6.31 5.06 2.49
C MET A 200 -6.75 5.52 1.11
N HIS A 201 -6.47 6.77 0.79
CA HIS A 201 -6.85 7.41 -0.46
C HIS A 201 -5.73 8.32 -0.98
N TRP A 202 -5.71 8.51 -2.29
CA TRP A 202 -4.62 9.18 -3.01
C TRP A 202 -5.11 10.30 -3.96
N PRO A 203 -5.89 11.28 -3.47
CA PRO A 203 -6.41 12.36 -4.31
C PRO A 203 -5.27 13.28 -4.74
N GLY A 204 -5.16 13.56 -6.04
CA GLY A 204 -4.14 14.47 -6.58
C GLY A 204 -2.70 14.10 -6.22
N SER A 205 -2.39 12.79 -6.11
CA SER A 205 -1.08 12.27 -5.73
C SER A 205 -0.61 12.71 -4.33
N ARG A 206 -1.55 12.88 -3.40
CA ARG A 206 -1.28 13.14 -1.97
C ARG A 206 -1.90 12.05 -1.11
N PHE A 207 -1.25 11.70 0.00
CA PHE A 207 -1.77 10.69 0.91
C PHE A 207 -2.82 11.25 1.86
N PHE A 208 -3.93 10.51 1.98
CA PHE A 208 -4.93 10.69 3.01
C PHE A 208 -5.25 9.31 3.60
N ALA A 209 -5.30 9.23 4.92
CA ALA A 209 -5.71 8.01 5.58
C ALA A 209 -6.45 8.26 6.89
N ILE A 210 -7.35 7.35 7.20
CA ILE A 210 -7.90 7.17 8.54
C ILE A 210 -7.34 5.85 9.04
N ILE A 211 -6.65 5.87 10.16
CA ILE A 211 -6.15 4.67 10.84
C ILE A 211 -6.57 4.76 12.30
N GLU A 212 -7.52 3.94 12.71
CA GLU A 212 -8.12 3.99 14.05
C GLU A 212 -8.73 5.37 14.34
N LEU A 213 -8.08 6.13 15.23
CA LEU A 213 -8.46 7.49 15.61
C LEU A 213 -7.48 8.54 15.06
N GLU A 214 -6.57 8.15 14.16
CA GLU A 214 -5.65 9.07 13.49
C GLU A 214 -6.18 9.40 12.09
N PHE A 215 -6.33 10.69 11.81
CA PHE A 215 -6.38 11.22 10.46
C PHE A 215 -4.97 11.59 10.04
N ILE A 216 -4.53 11.05 8.91
CA ILE A 216 -3.17 11.19 8.40
C ILE A 216 -3.24 11.87 7.04
N THR A 217 -2.55 12.99 6.89
CA THR A 217 -2.48 13.74 5.62
C THR A 217 -1.04 13.99 5.23
N GLU A 218 -0.82 14.20 3.94
CA GLU A 218 0.48 14.62 3.41
C GLU A 218 0.50 16.14 3.19
N ASN A 219 1.47 16.82 3.82
CA ASN A 219 1.65 18.26 3.62
C ASN A 219 2.41 18.58 2.31
N SER A 220 2.60 19.88 2.04
CA SER A 220 3.31 20.36 0.84
C SER A 220 4.77 19.89 0.73
N THR A 221 5.41 19.54 1.85
CA THR A 221 6.80 19.06 1.89
C THR A 221 6.92 17.54 1.80
N ARG A 222 5.83 16.84 1.45
CA ARG A 222 5.78 15.38 1.33
C ARG A 222 6.01 14.66 2.67
N THR A 223 5.58 15.29 3.75
CA THR A 223 5.68 14.75 5.12
C THR A 223 4.28 14.38 5.62
N LEU A 224 4.18 13.23 6.29
CA LEU A 224 2.93 12.79 6.89
C LEU A 224 2.66 13.53 8.20
N VAL A 225 1.50 14.17 8.29
CA VAL A 225 0.98 14.84 9.47
C VAL A 225 -0.13 13.98 10.06
N LYS A 226 -0.03 13.71 11.36
CA LYS A 226 -1.01 12.93 12.11
C LYS A 226 -1.82 13.83 13.04
N THR A 227 -3.14 13.71 12.97
CA THR A 227 -4.08 14.42 13.83
C THR A 227 -5.05 13.42 14.45
N ASN A 228 -5.29 13.53 15.75
CA ASN A 228 -6.26 12.66 16.41
C ASN A 228 -7.69 13.16 16.12
N ILE A 229 -8.56 12.26 15.65
CA ILE A 229 -9.95 12.54 15.27
C ILE A 229 -10.81 12.85 16.50
N SER A 230 -10.46 12.35 17.69
CA SER A 230 -11.17 12.64 18.93
C SER A 230 -10.85 14.03 19.50
N GLN A 231 -9.84 14.72 18.95
CA GLN A 231 -9.61 16.13 19.21
C GLN A 231 -10.38 16.92 18.15
N ASN A 232 -11.16 17.93 18.55
CA ASN A 232 -11.92 18.77 17.61
C ASN A 232 -11.00 19.22 16.48
N LEU A 233 -11.15 18.60 15.30
CA LEU A 233 -10.38 18.97 14.13
C LEU A 233 -10.75 20.41 13.77
N PRO A 234 -9.77 21.29 13.51
CA PRO A 234 -10.03 22.55 12.84
C PRO A 234 -10.88 22.33 11.58
N ASP A 235 -11.79 23.25 11.25
CA ASP A 235 -12.74 23.05 10.14
C ASP A 235 -12.06 22.80 8.79
N ASP A 236 -10.82 23.28 8.61
CA ASP A 236 -9.96 23.08 7.44
C ASP A 236 -9.25 21.71 7.40
N VAL A 237 -9.32 20.92 8.46
CA VAL A 237 -8.71 19.59 8.59
C VAL A 237 -9.77 18.49 8.77
N LYS A 238 -11.05 18.86 8.91
CA LYS A 238 -12.15 17.89 9.00
C LYS A 238 -12.26 17.13 7.68
N PRO A 239 -12.30 15.78 7.71
CA PRO A 239 -12.61 15.01 6.53
C PRO A 239 -14.05 15.34 6.09
N SER A 240 -14.19 16.10 5.02
CA SER A 240 -15.45 16.19 4.27
C SER A 240 -15.66 14.91 3.46
N VAL A 241 -16.92 14.59 3.19
CA VAL A 241 -17.31 13.46 2.32
C VAL A 241 -16.65 13.59 0.93
N GLU A 242 -16.41 14.83 0.48
CA GLU A 242 -15.72 15.17 -0.78
C GLU A 242 -14.28 14.65 -0.88
N TYR A 243 -13.59 14.31 0.23
CA TYR A 243 -12.25 13.70 0.15
C TYR A 243 -12.27 12.23 -0.25
N PHE A 244 -13.45 11.59 -0.23
CA PHE A 244 -13.62 10.16 -0.50
C PHE A 244 -14.66 9.87 -1.61
N GLU A 245 -15.20 10.91 -2.26
CA GLU A 245 -16.04 10.85 -3.47
C GLU A 245 -15.21 11.14 -4.73
#